data_AF-Q7XHK3-F1
#
_entry.id   AF-Q7XHK3-F1
#
_cell.length_a   1.000
_cell.length_b   1.000
_cell.length_c   1.000
_cell.angle_alpha   90.00
_cell.angle_beta   90.00
_cell.angle_gamma   90.00
#
_symmetry.space_group_name_H-M   'P 1'
#
loop_
_entity.id
_entity.type
_entity.pdbx_description
1 polymer ?
#
loop_
_entity_poly.entity_id
_entity_poly.type
_entity_poly.pdbx_seq_one_letter_code
_entity_poly.pdbx_strand_id
1 'polypeptide(L)'
;MKLLSPSATATSSLPSSAFLPSHSNGFQNLGFSSATFKFSKNKGRCIRKAGSTNITAKFELKPPPYPLDALEPIMSRDTFEYHWGKHHRAYVDNLNKQIDETDLDGKSLEETIVIAYNNGDILPAFNNAAQVWNHDFFWESMKPGGGGKPSGELLKLIERDFGSFEKFVEQFKLAAATQFGSGWAWLAYKESRLDVGNAVNPLATEEDKKLVVLKSPNAVNPLVWNHHHPLLTIDVWEHANYL
;
A
#
# COMPACT_ATOMS: atom_id res chain seq x y z
N MET A 1 -41.51 33.72 -23.29
CA MET A 1 -42.70 33.51 -24.13
C MET A 1 -42.52 32.17 -24.86
N LYS A 2 -43.44 31.22 -24.61
CA LYS A 2 -43.68 29.90 -25.26
C LYS A 2 -42.54 28.86 -25.18
N LEU A 3 -42.59 27.82 -24.33
CA LEU A 3 -43.49 26.63 -24.27
C LEU A 3 -43.41 25.74 -25.52
N LEU A 4 -42.97 24.48 -25.35
CA LEU A 4 -43.81 23.26 -25.46
C LEU A 4 -42.97 21.96 -25.47
N SER A 5 -43.19 21.12 -24.46
CA SER A 5 -43.16 19.65 -24.57
C SER A 5 -44.51 19.17 -25.16
N PRO A 6 -44.65 17.92 -25.66
CA PRO A 6 -45.25 16.82 -24.86
C PRO A 6 -44.63 15.42 -25.15
N SER A 7 -44.56 14.48 -24.19
CA SER A 7 -45.55 13.42 -23.82
C SER A 7 -45.81 12.39 -24.94
N ALA A 8 -45.93 11.04 -24.79
CA ALA A 8 -46.35 10.20 -23.68
C ALA A 8 -46.19 8.67 -24.01
N THR A 9 -46.22 7.80 -22.97
CA THR A 9 -46.91 6.45 -22.86
C THR A 9 -46.52 5.26 -23.79
N ALA A 10 -46.61 3.96 -23.45
CA ALA A 10 -47.03 3.16 -22.28
C ALA A 10 -46.79 1.63 -22.55
N THR A 11 -46.76 0.81 -21.47
CA THR A 11 -47.28 -0.61 -21.31
C THR A 11 -46.69 -1.73 -22.18
N SER A 12 -46.64 -3.03 -21.84
CA SER A 12 -46.87 -3.95 -20.70
C SER A 12 -46.39 -5.33 -21.23
N SER A 13 -45.89 -6.30 -20.45
CA SER A 13 -46.63 -7.49 -19.99
C SER A 13 -45.65 -8.67 -19.73
N LEU A 14 -45.94 -9.47 -18.69
CA LEU A 14 -45.35 -10.78 -18.35
C LEU A 14 -46.25 -11.91 -18.92
N PRO A 15 -45.80 -13.19 -18.94
CA PRO A 15 -46.25 -14.12 -17.88
C PRO A 15 -45.28 -15.27 -17.46
N SER A 16 -45.52 -15.79 -16.23
CA SER A 16 -45.60 -17.18 -15.70
C SER A 16 -44.92 -18.37 -16.44
N SER A 17 -44.50 -19.51 -15.85
CA SER A 17 -44.58 -20.13 -14.50
C SER A 17 -43.80 -21.47 -14.49
N ALA A 18 -43.31 -21.86 -13.30
CA ALA A 18 -43.01 -23.18 -12.69
C ALA A 18 -42.97 -24.50 -13.51
N PHE A 19 -42.05 -25.42 -13.13
CA PHE A 19 -42.34 -26.85 -12.84
C PHE A 19 -41.16 -27.56 -12.13
N LEU A 20 -41.44 -28.21 -10.99
CA LEU A 20 -40.67 -29.31 -10.35
C LEU A 20 -41.48 -30.61 -10.57
N PRO A 21 -40.88 -31.81 -10.47
CA PRO A 21 -41.16 -32.63 -9.28
C PRO A 21 -40.05 -33.59 -8.80
N SER A 22 -40.28 -34.02 -7.55
CA SER A 22 -39.66 -35.06 -6.71
C SER A 22 -39.80 -36.50 -7.23
N HIS A 23 -38.99 -37.43 -6.70
CA HIS A 23 -39.52 -38.62 -5.98
C HIS A 23 -38.45 -39.42 -5.21
N SER A 24 -38.88 -39.86 -4.02
CA SER A 24 -38.30 -40.80 -3.06
C SER A 24 -38.60 -42.27 -3.42
N ASN A 25 -37.84 -43.22 -2.86
CA ASN A 25 -38.38 -44.35 -2.06
C ASN A 25 -37.26 -45.30 -1.57
N GLY A 26 -37.39 -45.74 -0.31
CA GLY A 26 -36.56 -46.77 0.30
C GLY A 26 -37.23 -48.14 0.32
N PHE A 27 -36.52 -49.17 0.78
CA PHE A 27 -37.08 -50.42 1.29
C PHE A 27 -36.15 -51.08 2.33
N GLN A 28 -36.81 -51.51 3.41
CA GLN A 28 -36.45 -52.42 4.52
C GLN A 28 -36.28 -53.88 4.00
N ASN A 29 -35.75 -54.92 4.68
CA ASN A 29 -35.12 -55.22 5.97
C ASN A 29 -34.81 -56.76 5.97
N LEU A 30 -34.12 -57.25 7.01
CA LEU A 30 -34.04 -58.63 7.57
C LEU A 30 -32.69 -59.36 7.43
N GLY A 31 -32.19 -59.78 8.60
CA GLY A 31 -30.83 -60.26 8.84
C GLY A 31 -30.70 -61.78 9.05
N PHE A 32 -29.49 -62.21 9.43
CA PHE A 32 -29.20 -63.40 10.23
C PHE A 32 -27.78 -63.32 10.83
N SER A 33 -27.56 -64.11 11.87
CA SER A 33 -26.62 -63.89 12.99
C SER A 33 -25.27 -64.64 12.89
N SER A 34 -24.35 -64.19 13.75
CA SER A 34 -23.21 -64.92 14.37
C SER A 34 -21.84 -64.86 13.69
N ALA A 35 -20.94 -64.06 14.28
CA ALA A 35 -19.70 -64.57 14.87
C ALA A 35 -18.99 -63.46 15.66
N THR A 36 -18.73 -63.72 16.93
CA THR A 36 -18.09 -62.80 17.87
C THR A 36 -16.57 -62.80 17.66
N PHE A 37 -16.00 -61.67 17.26
CA PHE A 37 -14.55 -61.40 17.39
C PHE A 37 -14.36 -60.13 18.21
N LYS A 38 -13.92 -60.29 19.46
CA LYS A 38 -13.53 -59.18 20.34
C LYS A 38 -12.19 -58.62 19.87
N PHE A 39 -12.22 -57.57 19.06
CA PHE A 39 -11.04 -56.74 18.81
C PHE A 39 -11.00 -55.60 19.83
N SER A 40 -10.10 -55.68 20.80
CA SER A 40 -9.76 -54.57 21.69
C SER A 40 -9.10 -53.47 20.86
N LYS A 41 -9.82 -52.39 20.57
CA LYS A 41 -9.26 -51.14 20.03
C LYS A 41 -9.33 -50.09 21.11
N ASN A 42 -8.30 -50.08 21.97
CA ASN A 42 -8.05 -48.97 22.87
C ASN A 42 -7.53 -47.78 22.02
N LYS A 43 -8.43 -47.04 21.38
CA LYS A 43 -8.09 -45.77 20.72
C LYS A 43 -8.07 -44.67 21.79
N GLY A 44 -6.94 -44.56 22.49
CA GLY A 44 -6.57 -43.32 23.16
C GLY A 44 -6.47 -42.23 22.10
N ARG A 45 -7.52 -41.41 21.99
CA ARG A 45 -7.53 -40.20 21.15
C ARG A 45 -6.60 -39.18 21.79
N CYS A 46 -5.32 -39.23 21.44
CA CYS A 46 -4.41 -38.13 21.71
C CYS A 46 -4.82 -36.98 20.80
N ILE A 47 -5.63 -36.05 21.32
CA ILE A 47 -5.83 -34.74 20.70
C ILE A 47 -4.48 -34.02 20.81
N ARG A 48 -3.65 -34.12 19.77
CA ARG A 48 -2.55 -33.18 19.62
C ARG A 48 -3.22 -31.83 19.36
N LYS A 49 -3.22 -30.93 20.35
CA LYS A 49 -3.38 -29.50 20.08
C LYS A 49 -2.30 -29.16 19.06
N ALA A 50 -2.70 -28.93 17.83
CA ALA A 50 -1.85 -28.19 16.91
C ALA A 50 -1.65 -26.82 17.57
N GLY A 51 -0.49 -26.62 18.19
CA GLY A 51 -0.07 -25.26 18.52
C GLY A 51 0.00 -24.54 17.19
N SER A 52 -0.89 -23.58 16.96
CA SER A 52 -0.71 -22.63 15.87
C SER A 52 0.58 -21.90 16.19
N THR A 53 1.69 -22.30 15.57
CA THR A 53 2.83 -21.41 15.45
C THR A 53 2.37 -20.32 14.50
N ASN A 54 1.70 -19.30 15.05
CA ASN A 54 1.47 -18.07 14.32
C ASN A 54 2.87 -17.54 14.00
N ILE A 55 3.26 -17.63 12.74
CA ILE A 55 4.46 -16.96 12.26
C ILE A 55 4.06 -15.49 12.19
N THR A 56 4.33 -14.75 13.27
CA THR A 56 4.17 -13.29 13.27
C THR A 56 5.25 -12.73 12.34
N ALA A 57 4.84 -12.13 11.22
CA ALA A 57 5.77 -11.39 10.38
C ALA A 57 6.14 -10.10 11.11
N LYS A 58 7.42 -9.98 11.47
CA LYS A 58 7.95 -8.75 12.09
C LYS A 58 8.73 -7.97 11.06
N PHE A 59 8.38 -6.69 10.92
CA PHE A 59 9.21 -5.75 10.18
C PHE A 59 10.48 -5.45 10.99
N GLU A 60 11.60 -5.34 10.29
CA GLU A 60 12.89 -4.98 10.88
C GLU A 60 13.29 -3.57 10.46
N LEU A 61 14.02 -2.86 11.33
CA LEU A 61 14.59 -1.57 10.97
C LEU A 61 15.74 -1.78 9.99
N LYS A 62 15.49 -1.45 8.72
CA LYS A 62 16.50 -1.54 7.67
C LYS A 62 17.65 -0.55 7.96
N PRO A 63 18.92 -0.99 7.91
CA PRO A 63 20.04 -0.07 8.00
C PRO A 63 20.09 0.80 6.73
N PRO A 64 20.54 2.07 6.84
CA PRO A 64 20.76 2.91 5.66
C PRO A 64 21.85 2.31 4.77
N PRO A 65 21.88 2.67 3.47
CA PRO A 65 22.86 2.11 2.53
C PRO A 65 24.27 2.70 2.67
N TYR A 66 24.52 3.53 3.69
CA TYR A 66 25.80 4.19 3.97
C TYR A 66 25.96 4.47 5.48
N PRO A 67 27.20 4.71 5.97
CA PRO A 67 27.45 5.09 7.36
C PRO A 67 26.71 6.36 7.81
N LEU A 68 26.45 6.50 9.11
CA LEU A 68 25.63 7.59 9.67
C LEU A 68 26.27 9.00 9.54
N ASP A 69 27.58 9.07 9.31
CA ASP A 69 28.34 10.30 9.08
C ASP A 69 28.63 10.57 7.58
N ALA A 70 28.17 9.70 6.68
CA ALA A 70 28.51 9.78 5.27
C ALA A 70 27.88 10.98 4.53
N LEU A 71 26.87 11.61 5.12
CA LEU A 71 26.19 12.78 4.55
C LEU A 71 26.71 14.11 5.11
N GLU A 72 27.73 14.11 5.97
CA GLU A 72 28.31 15.34 6.49
C GLU A 72 29.01 16.17 5.39
N PRO A 73 28.97 17.51 5.48
CA PRO A 73 28.31 18.33 6.50
C PRO A 73 26.85 18.69 6.15
N ILE A 74 26.26 18.06 5.13
CA ILE A 74 24.93 18.43 4.61
C ILE A 74 23.80 17.92 5.52
N MET A 75 23.97 16.72 6.06
CA MET A 75 23.17 16.19 7.17
C MET A 75 24.13 15.71 8.24
N SER A 76 24.00 16.26 9.45
CA SER A 76 24.87 15.92 10.57
C SER A 76 24.65 14.46 11.00
N ARG A 77 25.70 13.85 11.55
CA ARG A 77 25.58 12.53 12.19
C ARG A 77 24.52 12.51 13.29
N ASP A 78 24.38 13.58 14.06
CA ASP A 78 23.38 13.69 15.13
C ASP A 78 21.96 13.61 14.56
N THR A 79 21.65 14.39 13.51
CA THR A 79 20.36 14.30 12.79
C THR A 79 20.12 12.88 12.33
N PHE A 80 21.14 12.23 11.76
CA PHE A 80 21.03 10.86 11.29
C PHE A 80 20.69 9.87 12.43
N GLU A 81 21.44 9.92 13.54
CA GLU A 81 21.26 9.04 14.70
C GLU A 81 19.87 9.20 15.34
N TYR A 82 19.34 10.42 15.40
CA TYR A 82 17.98 10.65 15.87
C TYR A 82 16.93 10.21 14.85
N HIS A 83 17.05 10.62 13.60
CA HIS A 83 16.06 10.39 12.55
C HIS A 83 15.91 8.91 12.22
N TRP A 84 17.02 8.20 11.96
CA TRP A 84 16.99 6.76 11.73
C TRP A 84 16.91 5.96 13.05
N GLY A 85 17.78 6.28 14.01
CA GLY A 85 17.95 5.46 15.21
C GLY A 85 16.80 5.58 16.23
N LYS A 86 16.06 6.69 16.24
CA LYS A 86 14.90 6.93 17.12
C LYS A 86 13.59 6.99 16.37
N HIS A 87 13.41 7.94 15.45
CA HIS A 87 12.11 8.14 14.79
C HIS A 87 11.72 6.93 13.92
N HIS A 88 12.59 6.53 13.00
CA HIS A 88 12.33 5.39 12.13
C HIS A 88 12.17 4.09 12.94
N ARG A 89 13.04 3.85 13.93
CA ARG A 89 12.90 2.71 14.86
C ARG A 89 11.54 2.68 15.57
N ALA A 90 11.09 3.82 16.09
CA ALA A 90 9.81 3.89 16.79
C ALA A 90 8.63 3.53 15.88
N TYR A 91 8.66 3.93 14.61
CA TYR A 91 7.63 3.52 13.64
C TYR A 91 7.63 2.00 13.42
N VAL A 92 8.79 1.37 13.27
CA VAL A 92 8.90 -0.10 13.15
C VAL A 92 8.36 -0.81 14.40
N ASP A 93 8.80 -0.39 15.58
CA ASP A 93 8.39 -1.00 16.84
C ASP A 93 6.88 -0.85 17.10
N ASN A 94 6.31 0.31 16.76
CA ASN A 94 4.87 0.55 16.91
C ASN A 94 4.05 -0.18 15.86
N LEU A 95 4.51 -0.24 14.61
CA LEU A 95 3.86 -1.00 13.55
C LEU A 95 3.73 -2.47 13.95
N ASN A 96 4.83 -3.09 14.37
CA ASN A 96 4.84 -4.48 14.79
C ASN A 96 3.83 -4.77 15.92
N LYS A 97 3.66 -3.85 16.88
CA LYS A 97 2.64 -3.98 17.94
C LYS A 97 1.21 -3.84 17.41
N GLN A 98 1.01 -3.04 16.37
CA GLN A 98 -0.32 -2.76 15.81
C GLN A 98 -0.81 -3.86 14.87
N ILE A 99 0.10 -4.59 14.22
CA ILE A 99 -0.26 -5.65 13.27
C ILE A 99 -0.32 -7.05 13.90
N ASP A 100 0.31 -7.23 15.07
CA ASP A 100 0.32 -8.52 15.77
C ASP A 100 -1.10 -9.02 16.04
N GLU A 101 -1.36 -10.28 15.69
CA GLU A 101 -2.68 -10.94 15.80
C GLU A 101 -3.83 -10.23 15.03
N THR A 102 -3.50 -9.41 14.02
CA THR A 102 -4.50 -8.79 13.13
C THR A 102 -4.48 -9.43 11.75
N ASP A 103 -5.47 -9.11 10.91
CA ASP A 103 -5.49 -9.51 9.49
C ASP A 103 -4.34 -8.91 8.67
N LEU A 104 -3.58 -7.95 9.22
CA LEU A 104 -2.41 -7.36 8.58
C LEU A 104 -1.12 -8.16 8.86
N ASP A 105 -1.13 -9.09 9.81
CA ASP A 105 0.01 -9.96 10.07
C ASP A 105 0.34 -10.80 8.83
N GLY A 106 1.64 -10.89 8.50
CA GLY A 106 2.11 -11.60 7.31
C GLY A 106 2.03 -10.84 6.00
N LYS A 107 1.41 -9.64 5.96
CA LYS A 107 1.36 -8.82 4.74
C LYS A 107 2.68 -8.10 4.48
N SER A 108 2.93 -7.77 3.21
CA SER A 108 4.01 -6.83 2.89
C SER A 108 3.72 -5.44 3.46
N LEU A 109 4.77 -4.61 3.55
CA LEU A 109 4.64 -3.25 4.06
C LEU A 109 3.72 -2.41 3.15
N GLU A 110 3.87 -2.54 1.84
CA GLU A 110 3.06 -1.86 0.82
C GLU A 110 1.60 -2.27 0.88
N GLU A 111 1.30 -3.57 0.99
CA GLU A 111 -0.08 -4.06 1.17
C GLU A 111 -0.69 -3.53 2.47
N THR A 112 0.09 -3.52 3.56
CA THR A 112 -0.33 -2.98 4.86
C THR A 112 -0.70 -1.50 4.74
N ILE A 113 0.11 -0.70 4.04
CA ILE A 113 -0.15 0.73 3.79
C ILE A 113 -1.44 0.93 3.02
N VAL A 114 -1.62 0.24 1.89
CA VAL A 114 -2.79 0.41 1.03
C VAL A 114 -4.08 -0.01 1.74
N ILE A 115 -4.06 -1.15 2.44
CA ILE A 115 -5.22 -1.62 3.22
C ILE A 115 -5.52 -0.67 4.37
N ALA A 116 -4.49 -0.27 5.14
CA ALA A 116 -4.69 0.60 6.29
C ALA A 116 -5.06 2.03 5.92
N TYR A 117 -4.74 2.50 4.71
CA TYR A 117 -5.22 3.79 4.22
C TYR A 117 -6.75 3.80 4.05
N ASN A 118 -7.33 2.65 3.69
CA ASN A 118 -8.77 2.42 3.64
C ASN A 118 -9.54 3.56 2.95
N ASN A 119 -9.10 3.92 1.74
CA ASN A 119 -9.67 5.01 0.93
C ASN A 119 -9.77 6.37 1.66
N GLY A 120 -8.86 6.64 2.59
CA GLY A 120 -8.82 7.85 3.40
C GLY A 120 -9.48 7.73 4.77
N ASP A 121 -10.20 6.64 5.06
CA ASP A 121 -10.70 6.32 6.40
C ASP A 121 -9.65 5.52 7.18
N ILE A 122 -8.57 6.23 7.49
CA ILE A 122 -7.28 5.70 7.95
C ILE A 122 -7.43 4.78 9.19
N LEU A 123 -6.94 3.55 9.07
CA LEU A 123 -6.84 2.59 10.17
C LEU A 123 -5.59 2.83 11.04
N PRO A 124 -5.57 2.38 12.31
CA PRO A 124 -4.49 2.70 13.26
C PRO A 124 -3.07 2.36 12.80
N ALA A 125 -2.90 1.29 12.02
CA ALA A 125 -1.59 0.84 11.53
C ALA A 125 -0.98 1.73 10.44
N PHE A 126 -1.81 2.51 9.74
CA PHE A 126 -1.39 3.25 8.55
C PHE A 126 -0.21 4.19 8.80
N ASN A 127 -0.31 5.03 9.83
CA ASN A 127 0.70 6.06 10.08
C ASN A 127 2.08 5.45 10.33
N ASN A 128 2.17 4.37 11.11
CA ASN A 128 3.45 3.69 11.34
C ASN A 128 3.91 2.93 10.09
N ALA A 129 3.02 2.20 9.42
CA ALA A 129 3.35 1.47 8.19
C ALA A 129 3.91 2.40 7.11
N ALA A 130 3.20 3.49 6.84
CA ALA A 130 3.60 4.45 5.82
C ALA A 130 4.87 5.19 6.23
N GLN A 131 5.07 5.53 7.50
CA GLN A 131 6.32 6.15 7.94
C GLN A 131 7.53 5.21 7.85
N VAL A 132 7.39 3.91 8.14
CA VAL A 132 8.50 2.95 7.91
C VAL A 132 8.90 2.99 6.44
N TRP A 133 7.93 2.85 5.54
CA TRP A 133 8.21 2.85 4.09
C TRP A 133 8.78 4.19 3.60
N ASN A 134 8.25 5.32 4.07
CA ASN A 134 8.72 6.64 3.69
C ASN A 134 10.19 6.84 4.09
N HIS A 135 10.57 6.39 5.28
CA HIS A 135 11.94 6.53 5.77
C HIS A 135 12.89 5.57 5.06
N ASP A 136 12.51 4.30 4.85
CA ASP A 136 13.29 3.38 4.01
C ASP A 136 13.60 4.00 2.64
N PHE A 137 12.58 4.55 1.98
CA PHE A 137 12.72 5.20 0.67
C PHE A 137 13.52 6.51 0.73
N PHE A 138 13.42 7.27 1.82
CA PHE A 138 14.18 8.50 2.03
C PHE A 138 15.68 8.23 2.15
N TRP A 139 16.09 7.20 2.89
CA TRP A 139 17.51 6.86 3.00
C TRP A 139 18.09 6.41 1.65
N GLU A 140 17.29 5.73 0.83
CA GLU A 140 17.65 5.33 -0.54
C GLU A 140 17.64 6.50 -1.54
N SER A 141 16.93 7.58 -1.23
CA SER A 141 16.87 8.80 -2.05
C SER A 141 18.16 9.65 -1.95
N MET A 142 19.08 9.30 -1.07
CA MET A 142 20.32 10.03 -0.80
C MET A 142 21.55 9.15 -0.96
N LYS A 143 22.73 9.79 -1.12
CA LYS A 143 24.02 9.12 -1.09
C LYS A 143 25.15 10.11 -0.75
N PRO A 144 26.27 9.66 -0.15
CA PRO A 144 27.50 10.44 -0.07
C PRO A 144 27.95 10.93 -1.45
N GLY A 145 28.32 12.22 -1.55
CA GLY A 145 28.71 12.84 -2.82
C GLY A 145 27.59 12.85 -3.87
N GLY A 146 26.32 12.84 -3.44
CA GLY A 146 25.14 12.93 -4.30
C GLY A 146 24.90 14.33 -4.87
N GLY A 147 23.68 14.54 -5.37
CA GLY A 147 23.30 15.76 -6.06
C GLY A 147 23.75 15.79 -7.53
N GLY A 148 23.83 17.01 -8.09
CA GLY A 148 24.04 17.22 -9.52
C GLY A 148 22.76 16.99 -10.34
N LYS A 149 22.92 16.87 -11.67
CA LYS A 149 21.83 16.55 -12.59
C LYS A 149 21.74 15.04 -12.79
N PRO A 150 20.53 14.45 -12.90
CA PRO A 150 20.39 13.09 -13.36
C PRO A 150 20.86 12.97 -14.82
N SER A 151 21.04 11.74 -15.29
CA SER A 151 21.44 11.45 -16.67
C SER A 151 20.50 10.43 -17.32
N GLY A 152 20.64 10.25 -18.63
CA GLY A 152 19.90 9.21 -19.36
C GLY A 152 18.40 9.47 -19.40
N GLU A 153 17.61 8.42 -19.24
CA GLU A 153 16.16 8.48 -19.45
C GLU A 153 15.45 9.39 -18.45
N LEU A 154 15.90 9.41 -17.19
CA LEU A 154 15.30 10.27 -16.17
C LEU A 154 15.44 11.76 -16.52
N LEU A 155 16.61 12.19 -17.04
CA LEU A 155 16.80 13.58 -17.44
C LEU A 155 15.87 13.95 -18.62
N LYS A 156 15.74 13.06 -19.61
CA LYS A 156 14.84 13.28 -20.76
C LYS A 156 13.39 13.42 -20.31
N LEU A 157 12.93 12.55 -19.41
CA LEU A 157 11.58 12.63 -18.85
C LEU A 157 11.37 13.93 -18.07
N ILE A 158 12.38 14.37 -17.30
CA ILE A 158 12.32 15.66 -16.59
C ILE A 158 12.21 16.83 -17.57
N GLU A 159 13.04 16.85 -18.61
CA GLU A 159 13.01 17.92 -19.62
C GLU A 159 11.70 17.90 -20.42
N ARG A 160 11.15 16.72 -20.72
CA ARG A 160 9.84 16.56 -21.37
C ARG A 160 8.71 17.14 -20.51
N ASP A 161 8.65 16.77 -19.23
CA ASP A 161 7.48 17.04 -18.38
C ASP A 161 7.53 18.40 -17.67
N PHE A 162 8.74 18.90 -17.37
CA PHE A 162 8.94 20.17 -16.66
C PHE A 162 9.59 21.26 -17.53
N GLY A 163 10.03 20.91 -18.75
CA GLY A 163 10.70 21.80 -19.69
C GLY A 163 12.21 21.96 -19.47
N SER A 164 12.68 21.87 -18.21
CA SER A 164 14.11 21.78 -17.89
C SER A 164 14.33 21.20 -16.49
N PHE A 165 15.55 20.73 -16.20
CA PHE A 165 15.91 20.29 -14.85
C PHE A 165 15.76 21.41 -13.80
N GLU A 166 16.13 22.64 -14.15
CA GLU A 166 16.03 23.79 -13.24
C GLU A 166 14.58 24.09 -12.87
N LYS A 167 13.66 24.01 -13.84
CA LYS A 167 12.21 24.17 -13.58
C LYS A 167 11.66 23.05 -12.71
N PHE A 168 12.12 21.81 -12.92
CA PHE A 168 11.79 20.71 -12.02
C PHE A 168 12.27 20.99 -10.58
N VAL A 169 13.53 21.40 -10.41
CA VAL A 169 14.09 21.70 -9.08
C VAL A 169 13.33 22.84 -8.40
N GLU A 170 12.96 23.89 -9.15
CA GLU A 170 12.12 24.98 -8.64
C GLU A 170 10.77 24.48 -8.14
N GLN A 171 10.06 23.68 -8.95
CA GLN A 171 8.76 23.11 -8.57
C GLN A 171 8.87 22.15 -7.38
N PHE A 172 9.90 21.30 -7.35
CA PHE A 172 10.13 20.35 -6.27
C PHE A 172 10.44 21.06 -4.94
N LYS A 173 11.30 22.08 -4.97
CA LYS A 173 11.59 22.93 -3.80
C LYS A 173 10.35 23.68 -3.33
N LEU A 174 9.55 24.21 -4.25
CA LEU A 174 8.31 24.90 -3.90
C LEU A 174 7.31 23.94 -3.24
N ALA A 175 7.17 22.71 -3.74
CA ALA A 175 6.31 21.70 -3.13
C ALA A 175 6.76 21.35 -1.70
N ALA A 176 8.06 21.13 -1.50
CA ALA A 176 8.65 20.89 -0.18
C ALA A 176 8.42 22.07 0.78
N ALA A 177 8.74 23.30 0.36
CA ALA A 177 8.63 24.50 1.20
C ALA A 177 7.19 24.90 1.53
N THR A 178 6.23 24.57 0.66
CA THR A 178 4.81 24.93 0.85
C THR A 178 3.98 23.80 1.45
N GLN A 179 4.61 22.67 1.81
CA GLN A 179 3.96 21.69 2.67
C GLN A 179 3.84 22.29 4.07
N PHE A 180 2.60 22.51 4.52
CA PHE A 180 2.34 23.09 5.83
C PHE A 180 2.31 21.99 6.90
N GLY A 181 3.07 22.20 7.97
CA GLY A 181 3.28 21.19 9.00
C GLY A 181 4.08 19.99 8.48
N SER A 182 3.99 18.89 9.21
CA SER A 182 4.65 17.63 8.87
C SER A 182 4.21 17.06 7.53
N GLY A 183 5.15 16.55 6.75
CA GLY A 183 4.84 15.92 5.46
C GLY A 183 6.07 15.59 4.63
N TRP A 184 5.82 15.34 3.34
CA TRP A 184 6.82 14.90 2.39
C TRP A 184 6.60 15.56 1.04
N ALA A 185 7.66 15.75 0.25
CA ALA A 185 7.55 16.10 -1.17
C ALA A 185 8.15 14.99 -2.05
N TRP A 186 7.51 14.75 -3.18
CA TRP A 186 7.74 13.57 -4.01
C TRP A 186 7.92 13.93 -5.48
N LEU A 187 8.86 13.28 -6.14
CA LEU A 187 8.81 13.07 -7.58
C LEU A 187 8.22 11.68 -7.78
N ALA A 188 7.15 11.58 -8.55
CA ALA A 188 6.53 10.30 -8.87
C ALA A 188 6.29 10.18 -10.37
N TYR A 189 6.32 8.95 -10.87
CA TYR A 189 5.83 8.60 -12.19
C TYR A 189 4.35 8.25 -12.09
N LYS A 190 3.51 9.02 -12.76
CA LYS A 190 2.07 8.80 -12.84
C LYS A 190 1.74 8.08 -14.14
N GLU A 191 1.04 6.97 -14.01
CA GLU A 191 0.45 6.25 -15.14
C GLU A 191 -1.07 6.52 -15.17
N SER A 192 -1.60 6.89 -16.33
CA SER A 192 -3.02 7.09 -16.56
C SER A 192 -3.62 5.73 -16.86
N ARG A 193 -4.35 5.18 -15.88
CA ARG A 193 -5.16 3.98 -16.03
C ARG A 193 -6.54 4.21 -15.43
N LEU A 194 -7.54 3.64 -16.08
CA LEU A 194 -8.89 3.51 -15.55
C LEU A 194 -8.88 2.49 -14.41
N ASP A 195 -9.26 2.96 -13.23
CA ASP A 195 -9.36 2.15 -12.02
C ASP A 195 -10.83 1.76 -11.76
N VAL A 196 -11.39 0.97 -12.68
CA VAL A 196 -12.69 0.33 -12.50
C VAL A 196 -12.53 -1.16 -12.78
N GLY A 197 -13.16 -2.02 -11.97
CA GLY A 197 -12.87 -3.46 -11.94
C GLY A 197 -13.07 -4.23 -13.26
N ASN A 198 -13.71 -3.63 -14.26
CA ASN A 198 -13.93 -4.20 -15.59
C ASN A 198 -13.28 -3.37 -16.72
N ALA A 199 -12.41 -2.40 -16.41
CA ALA A 199 -11.76 -1.60 -17.44
C ALA A 199 -10.69 -2.41 -18.19
N VAL A 200 -10.86 -2.54 -19.49
CA VAL A 200 -9.76 -2.83 -20.40
C VAL A 200 -9.04 -1.51 -20.66
N ASN A 201 -7.91 -1.32 -19.99
CA ASN A 201 -7.04 -0.18 -20.26
C ASN A 201 -6.43 -0.34 -21.67
N PRO A 202 -6.58 0.65 -22.58
CA PRO A 202 -5.85 0.64 -23.84
C PRO A 202 -4.34 0.65 -23.57
N LEU A 203 -3.53 0.31 -24.57
CA LEU A 203 -2.07 0.44 -24.48
C LEU A 203 -1.73 1.88 -24.09
N ALA A 204 -1.13 2.05 -22.91
CA ALA A 204 -0.78 3.36 -22.38
C ALA A 204 0.05 4.14 -23.40
N THR A 205 -0.40 5.34 -23.76
CA THR A 205 0.38 6.22 -24.65
C THR A 205 1.42 6.98 -23.85
N GLU A 206 2.34 7.68 -24.53
CA GLU A 206 3.34 8.50 -23.85
C GLU A 206 2.70 9.67 -23.08
N GLU A 207 1.52 10.14 -23.51
CA GLU A 207 0.75 11.19 -22.82
C GLU A 207 0.11 10.69 -21.52
N ASP A 208 -0.11 9.38 -21.40
CA ASP A 208 -0.64 8.72 -20.20
C ASP A 208 0.41 8.58 -19.09
N LYS A 209 1.67 8.85 -19.39
CA LYS A 209 2.80 8.51 -18.54
C LYS A 209 3.66 9.74 -18.29
N LYS A 210 3.60 10.32 -17.10
CA LYS A 210 4.35 11.55 -16.80
C LYS A 210 4.92 11.60 -15.41
N LEU A 211 6.02 12.31 -15.28
CA LEU A 211 6.55 12.75 -14.00
C LEU A 211 5.65 13.84 -13.41
N VAL A 212 5.41 13.73 -12.10
CA VAL A 212 4.66 14.70 -11.32
C VAL A 212 5.41 15.03 -10.04
N VAL A 213 5.34 16.30 -9.64
CA VAL A 213 5.75 16.74 -8.30
C VAL A 213 4.51 16.75 -7.41
N LEU A 214 4.61 16.11 -6.25
CA LEU A 214 3.53 15.99 -5.27
C LEU A 214 4.05 16.41 -3.89
N LYS A 215 3.12 16.77 -3.01
CA LYS A 215 3.39 16.89 -1.58
C LYS A 215 2.27 16.20 -0.80
N SER A 216 2.59 15.66 0.36
CA SER A 216 1.66 14.90 1.18
C SER A 216 1.77 15.30 2.65
N PRO A 217 0.63 15.34 3.37
CA PRO A 217 0.65 15.60 4.80
C PRO A 217 1.03 14.35 5.59
N ASN A 218 1.70 14.55 6.71
CA ASN A 218 2.01 13.52 7.70
C ASN A 218 2.68 12.30 7.07
N ALA A 219 2.04 11.13 7.13
CA ALA A 219 2.57 9.85 6.67
C ALA A 219 2.13 9.48 5.24
N VAL A 220 1.21 10.24 4.64
CA VAL A 220 0.65 9.91 3.32
C VAL A 220 1.79 9.85 2.28
N ASN A 221 1.75 8.87 1.40
CA ASN A 221 2.74 8.71 0.34
C ASN A 221 2.07 8.29 -0.98
N PRO A 222 2.75 8.36 -2.12
CA PRO A 222 2.13 8.09 -3.42
C PRO A 222 1.57 6.68 -3.60
N LEU A 223 1.92 5.70 -2.77
CA LEU A 223 1.40 4.32 -2.89
C LEU A 223 -0.12 4.25 -2.70
N VAL A 224 -0.70 5.18 -1.93
CA VAL A 224 -2.15 5.23 -1.71
C VAL A 224 -2.90 6.01 -2.80
N TRP A 225 -2.16 6.59 -3.74
CA TRP A 225 -2.73 7.26 -4.90
C TRP A 225 -2.58 6.35 -6.10
N ASN A 226 -3.71 5.93 -6.66
CA ASN A 226 -3.73 4.96 -7.75
C ASN A 226 -2.77 5.38 -8.88
N HIS A 227 -1.95 4.42 -9.30
CA HIS A 227 -1.00 4.56 -10.41
C HIS A 227 0.08 5.64 -10.24
N HIS A 228 0.52 5.90 -9.01
CA HIS A 228 1.72 6.70 -8.75
C HIS A 228 2.86 5.82 -8.24
N HIS A 229 4.01 5.96 -8.89
CA HIS A 229 5.23 5.26 -8.52
C HIS A 229 6.25 6.29 -8.01
N PRO A 230 6.55 6.32 -6.70
CA PRO A 230 7.50 7.26 -6.13
C PRO A 230 8.92 7.00 -6.68
N LEU A 231 9.63 8.06 -7.04
CA LEU A 231 10.98 8.04 -7.60
C LEU A 231 12.01 8.79 -6.75
N LEU A 232 11.57 9.81 -6.02
CA LEU A 232 12.39 10.58 -5.08
C LEU A 232 11.49 11.14 -3.99
N THR A 233 11.99 11.21 -2.77
CA THR A 233 11.31 11.91 -1.68
C THR A 233 12.25 12.84 -0.91
N ILE A 234 11.67 13.83 -0.23
CA ILE A 234 12.33 14.62 0.80
C ILE A 234 11.41 14.71 2.02
N ASP A 235 11.97 14.39 3.19
CA ASP A 235 11.31 14.57 4.48
C ASP A 235 11.31 16.07 4.83
N VAL A 236 10.12 16.63 5.06
CA VAL A 236 9.94 18.01 5.54
C VAL A 236 9.31 18.09 6.92
N TRP A 237 9.28 16.97 7.65
CA TRP A 237 9.08 17.01 9.10
C TRP A 237 10.24 17.75 9.76
N GLU A 238 9.95 18.54 10.79
CA GLU A 238 10.96 19.37 11.45
C GLU A 238 12.14 18.52 11.99
N HIS A 239 11.89 17.30 12.47
CA HIS A 239 12.96 16.40 12.96
C HIS A 239 14.03 16.08 11.90
N ALA A 240 13.74 16.26 10.60
CA ALA A 240 14.67 15.95 9.53
C ALA A 240 15.71 17.07 9.30
N ASN A 241 15.50 18.29 9.82
CA ASN A 241 16.34 19.44 9.49
C ASN A 241 16.54 20.48 10.62
N TYR A 242 16.02 20.25 11.83
CA TYR A 242 16.05 21.25 12.90
C TYR A 242 17.37 21.32 13.71
N LEU A 243 18.19 20.27 13.67
CA LEU A 243 19.47 20.17 14.42
C LEU A 243 20.64 20.70 13.58
#